data_AF-A0A8T6LXH7-F1
#
_entry.id   AF-A0A8T6LXH7-F1
#
_cell.length_a   1.000
_cell.length_b   1.000
_cell.length_c   1.000
_cell.angle_alpha   90.00
_cell.angle_beta   90.00
_cell.angle_gamma   90.00
#
_symmetry.space_group_name_H-M   'P 1'
#
loop_
_entity.id
_entity.type
_entity.pdbx_description
1 polymer ?
#
loop_
_entity_poly.entity_id
_entity_poly.type
_entity_poly.pdbx_seq_one_letter_code
_entity_poly.pdbx_strand_id
1 'polypeptide(L)'
;MPKPWTSKLIIKALGVKKCNGSVDAAVEDLSLEKAMEVAQEKHGLGHLTGADLKAQTKEIIGTCVSMRVKIDGHWANDALAIINKGEWDERFN
;
A
#
# COMPACT_ATOMS: atom_id res chain seq x y z
N MET A 1 -16.17 -9.50 11.68
CA MET A 1 -15.29 -8.59 10.89
C MET A 1 -14.50 -9.42 9.90
N PRO A 2 -14.57 -9.12 8.60
CA PRO A 2 -13.84 -9.87 7.59
C PRO A 2 -12.33 -9.74 7.84
N LYS A 3 -11.68 -10.89 7.98
CA LYS A 3 -10.23 -11.02 8.16
C LYS A 3 -9.63 -11.49 6.82
N PRO A 4 -8.41 -11.06 6.46
CA PRO A 4 -7.52 -10.15 7.19
C PRO A 4 -7.73 -8.67 6.82
N TRP A 5 -7.44 -7.78 7.76
CA TRP A 5 -7.41 -6.32 7.56
C TRP A 5 -6.25 -5.92 6.66
N THR A 6 -6.43 -4.88 5.83
CA THR A 6 -5.36 -4.37 4.94
C THR A 6 -4.10 -4.01 5.72
N SER A 7 -4.24 -3.35 6.88
CA SER A 7 -3.11 -3.01 7.75
C SER A 7 -2.33 -4.24 8.23
N LYS A 8 -2.99 -5.38 8.44
CA LYS A 8 -2.32 -6.63 8.84
C LYS A 8 -1.53 -7.25 7.68
N LEU A 9 -2.04 -7.16 6.46
CA LEU A 9 -1.32 -7.60 5.27
C LEU A 9 -0.09 -6.73 5.01
N ILE A 10 -0.22 -5.40 5.15
CA ILE A 10 0.90 -4.46 5.04
C ILE A 10 1.99 -4.76 6.08
N ILE A 11 1.61 -4.93 7.36
CA ILE A 11 2.55 -5.30 8.44
C ILE A 11 3.30 -6.61 8.11
N LYS A 12 2.59 -7.61 7.57
CA LYS A 12 3.17 -8.88 7.13
C LYS A 12 4.16 -8.69 5.97
N ALA A 13 3.82 -7.89 4.97
CA ALA A 13 4.68 -7.60 3.81
C ALA A 13 5.95 -6.81 4.17
N LEU A 14 5.85 -5.95 5.20
CA LEU A 14 6.99 -5.25 5.80
C LEU A 14 7.86 -6.16 6.68
N GLY A 15 7.36 -7.31 7.13
CA GLY A 15 8.09 -8.21 8.04
C GLY A 15 8.25 -7.64 9.45
N VAL A 16 7.46 -6.64 9.84
CA VAL A 16 7.53 -5.99 11.16
C VAL A 16 6.41 -6.49 12.08
N LYS A 17 6.56 -6.30 13.40
CA LYS A 17 5.47 -6.60 14.35
C LYS A 17 4.41 -5.49 14.41
N LYS A 18 4.81 -4.24 14.18
CA LYS A 18 3.99 -3.03 14.26
C LYS A 18 4.67 -1.91 13.47
N CYS A 19 3.88 -1.05 12.83
CA CYS A 19 4.36 0.19 12.21
C CYS A 19 4.38 1.33 13.23
N ASN A 20 5.27 2.30 13.04
CA ASN A 20 5.26 3.52 13.84
C ASN A 20 3.99 4.34 13.60
N GLY A 21 3.37 4.83 14.67
CA GLY A 21 2.21 5.73 14.57
C GLY A 21 2.58 7.22 14.46
N SER A 22 3.83 7.58 14.79
CA SER A 22 4.37 8.92 14.70
C SER A 22 5.07 9.14 13.35
N VAL A 23 4.87 10.32 12.76
CA VAL A 23 5.54 10.72 11.51
C VAL A 23 7.05 10.83 11.72
N ASP A 24 7.49 11.42 12.83
CA ASP A 24 8.91 11.71 13.09
C ASP A 24 9.75 10.46 13.30
N ALA A 25 9.11 9.37 13.73
CA ALA A 25 9.79 8.12 14.03
C ALA A 25 9.46 7.00 13.03
N ALA A 26 8.69 7.31 11.97
CA ALA A 26 8.37 6.38 10.91
C ALA A 26 9.59 6.06 10.05
N VAL A 27 9.88 4.77 9.93
CA VAL A 27 11.03 4.24 9.18
C VAL A 27 10.60 3.19 8.15
N GLU A 28 9.34 2.78 8.21
CA GLU A 28 8.78 1.74 7.39
C GLU A 28 8.54 2.22 5.96
N ASP A 29 9.02 1.42 5.01
CA ASP A 29 8.92 1.69 3.58
C ASP A 29 8.60 0.38 2.86
N LEU A 30 7.59 0.43 1.98
CA LEU A 30 7.13 -0.70 1.19
C LEU A 30 7.43 -0.40 -0.29
N SER A 31 7.97 -1.37 -1.03
CA SER A 31 8.08 -1.16 -2.48
C SER A 31 6.71 -1.16 -3.15
N LEU A 32 6.57 -0.50 -4.30
CA LEU A 32 5.33 -0.55 -5.07
C LEU A 32 4.93 -2.00 -5.40
N GLU A 33 5.88 -2.86 -5.77
CA GLU A 33 5.63 -4.26 -6.12
C GLU A 33 5.03 -5.03 -4.94
N LYS A 34 5.55 -4.82 -3.72
CA LYS A 34 4.94 -5.42 -2.53
C LYS A 34 3.55 -4.87 -2.25
N ALA A 35 3.30 -3.58 -2.52
CA ALA A 35 1.97 -3.02 -2.43
C ALA A 35 1.01 -3.67 -3.43
N MET A 36 1.48 -3.97 -4.65
CA MET A 36 0.73 -4.71 -5.68
C MET A 36 0.44 -6.16 -5.25
N GLU A 37 1.41 -6.87 -4.67
CA GLU A 37 1.20 -8.22 -4.11
C GLU A 37 0.11 -8.22 -3.02
N VAL A 38 0.17 -7.23 -2.11
CA VAL A 38 -0.86 -7.06 -1.08
C VAL A 38 -2.23 -6.73 -1.70
N ALA A 39 -2.25 -5.94 -2.78
CA ALA A 39 -3.47 -5.63 -3.50
C ALA A 39 -4.09 -6.88 -4.13
N GLN A 40 -3.29 -7.71 -4.78
CA GLN A 40 -3.72 -8.99 -5.36
C GLN A 40 -4.25 -9.95 -4.28
N GLU A 41 -3.54 -10.11 -3.16
CA GLU A 41 -3.99 -10.93 -2.03
C GLU A 41 -5.34 -10.41 -1.50
N LYS A 42 -5.46 -9.10 -1.29
CA LYS A 42 -6.67 -8.50 -0.72
C LYS A 42 -7.85 -8.51 -1.69
N HIS A 43 -7.60 -8.34 -2.99
CA HIS A 43 -8.61 -8.46 -4.05
C HIS A 43 -9.14 -9.89 -4.15
N GLY A 44 -8.28 -10.91 -4.08
CA GLY A 44 -8.68 -12.32 -4.10
C GLY A 44 -9.61 -12.72 -2.94
N LEU A 45 -9.68 -11.89 -1.88
CA LEU A 45 -10.60 -12.04 -0.76
C LEU A 45 -11.90 -11.24 -0.93
N GLY A 46 -12.12 -10.58 -2.08
CA GLY A 46 -13.34 -9.84 -2.38
C GLY A 46 -13.49 -8.54 -1.58
N HIS A 47 -12.38 -7.91 -1.19
CA HIS A 47 -12.39 -6.75 -0.29
C HIS A 47 -11.83 -5.45 -0.89
N LEU A 48 -11.54 -5.43 -2.18
CA LEU A 48 -11.17 -4.21 -2.92
C LEU A 48 -12.20 -3.94 -4.01
N THR A 49 -12.35 -2.66 -4.37
CA THR A 49 -13.33 -2.19 -5.36
C THR A 49 -12.72 -1.69 -6.65
N GLY A 50 -11.40 -1.51 -6.69
CA GLY A 50 -10.65 -1.06 -7.86
C GLY A 50 -10.83 -2.00 -9.05
N ALA A 51 -11.06 -1.39 -10.22
CA ALA A 51 -11.32 -2.10 -11.47
C ALA A 51 -10.09 -2.82 -12.03
N ASP A 52 -8.89 -2.33 -11.74
CA ASP A 52 -7.62 -2.88 -12.19
C ASP A 52 -6.59 -2.90 -11.04
N LEU A 53 -5.44 -3.53 -11.29
CA LEU A 53 -4.36 -3.66 -10.30
C LEU A 53 -3.87 -2.30 -9.81
N LYS A 54 -3.82 -1.28 -10.69
CA LYS A 54 -3.41 0.08 -10.35
C LYS A 54 -4.39 0.72 -9.34
N ALA A 55 -5.69 0.65 -9.60
CA ALA A 55 -6.74 1.14 -8.73
C ALA A 55 -6.76 0.40 -7.39
N GLN A 56 -6.62 -0.92 -7.42
CA GLN A 56 -6.52 -1.76 -6.22
C GLN A 56 -5.29 -1.40 -5.36
N THR A 57 -4.14 -1.20 -6.00
CA THR A 57 -2.90 -0.81 -5.30
C THR A 57 -3.03 0.57 -4.67
N LYS A 58 -3.73 1.51 -5.32
CA LYS A 58 -4.03 2.82 -4.71
C LYS A 58 -4.86 2.69 -3.42
N GLU A 59 -5.81 1.75 -3.34
CA GLU A 59 -6.56 1.49 -2.08
C GLU A 59 -5.63 1.00 -0.96
N ILE A 60 -4.68 0.12 -1.29
CA ILE A 60 -3.67 -0.36 -0.34
C ILE A 60 -2.78 0.80 0.14
N ILE A 61 -2.26 1.61 -0.78
CA ILE A 61 -1.41 2.77 -0.46
C ILE A 61 -2.20 3.80 0.38
N GLY A 62 -3.50 3.99 0.12
CA GLY A 62 -4.35 4.83 0.95
C GLY A 62 -4.35 4.41 2.43
N THR A 63 -4.27 3.10 2.71
CA THR A 63 -4.14 2.60 4.09
C THR A 63 -2.79 3.00 4.72
N CYS A 64 -1.71 2.98 3.93
CA CYS A 64 -0.35 3.36 4.36
C CYS A 64 -0.27 4.80 4.87
N VAL A 65 -1.14 5.71 4.41
CA VAL A 65 -1.21 7.11 4.90
C VAL A 65 -1.38 7.13 6.42
N SER A 66 -2.37 6.40 6.95
CA SER A 66 -2.64 6.35 8.39
C SER A 66 -1.60 5.54 9.17
N MET A 67 -0.92 4.61 8.50
CA MET A 67 0.12 3.76 9.09
C MET A 67 1.50 4.41 9.08
N ARG A 68 1.65 5.61 8.48
CA ARG A 68 2.93 6.31 8.30
C ARG A 68 3.97 5.47 7.55
N VAL A 69 3.51 4.64 6.61
CA VAL A 69 4.38 3.81 5.78
C VAL A 69 4.64 4.54 4.47
N LYS A 70 5.91 4.61 4.07
CA LYS A 70 6.33 5.13 2.75
C LYS A 70 6.17 4.09 1.66
N ILE A 71 6.10 4.55 0.41
CA ILE A 71 6.09 3.72 -0.79
C ILE A 71 7.27 4.15 -1.68
N ASP A 72 8.23 3.25 -1.88
CA ASP A 72 9.48 3.53 -2.60
C ASP A 72 10.14 4.87 -2.16
N GLY A 73 10.21 5.09 -0.86
CA GLY A 73 10.81 6.29 -0.26
C GLY A 73 9.91 7.54 -0.25
N HIS A 74 8.76 7.51 -0.91
CA HIS A 74 7.79 8.61 -0.93
C HIS A 74 6.72 8.44 0.14
N TRP A 75 6.21 9.54 0.71
CA TRP A 75 5.03 9.43 1.57
C TRP A 75 3.84 8.92 0.76
N ALA A 76 2.95 8.16 1.40
CA ALA A 76 1.83 7.53 0.70
C ALA A 76 0.97 8.51 -0.14
N ASN A 77 0.78 9.75 0.32
CA ASN A 77 0.08 10.78 -0.46
C ASN A 77 0.86 11.19 -1.72
N ASP A 78 2.18 11.31 -1.62
CA ASP A 78 3.06 11.66 -2.75
C ASP A 78 3.10 10.50 -3.76
N ALA A 79 3.23 9.27 -3.28
CA ALA A 79 3.17 8.07 -4.11
C ALA A 79 1.84 7.96 -4.87
N LEU A 80 0.70 8.25 -4.23
CA LEU A 80 -0.60 8.33 -4.90
C LEU A 80 -0.62 9.41 -5.99
N ALA A 81 0.01 10.56 -5.75
CA ALA A 81 0.11 11.62 -6.75
C ALA A 81 0.98 11.20 -7.94
N ILE A 82 2.10 10.51 -7.71
CA ILE A 82 2.98 9.96 -8.75
C ILE A 82 2.22 8.95 -9.62
N ILE A 83 1.46 8.02 -9.01
CA ILE A 83 0.60 7.06 -9.72
C ILE A 83 -0.48 7.77 -10.55
N ASN A 84 -1.10 8.83 -10.00
CA ASN A 84 -2.14 9.59 -10.70
C ASN A 84 -1.61 10.36 -11.91
N LYS A 85 -0.33 10.77 -11.89
CA LYS A 85 0.35 11.41 -13.03
C LYS A 85 0.77 10.40 -14.11
N GLY A 86 0.69 9.11 -13.83
CA GLY A 86 1.09 8.05 -14.75
C GLY A 86 2.58 7.72 -14.74
N GLU A 87 3.35 8.33 -13.82
CA GLU A 87 4.81 8.16 -13.76
C GLU A 87 5.24 6.72 -13.42
N TRP A 88 4.35 5.92 -12.83
CA TRP A 88 4.59 4.50 -12.49
C TRP A 88 3.78 3.52 -13.34
N ASP A 89 3.16 3.95 -14.44
CA ASP A 89 2.26 3.10 -15.22
C ASP A 89 2.96 1.88 -15.81
N GLU A 90 4.22 2.02 -16.22
CA GLU A 90 5.03 0.92 -16.73
C GLU A 90 5.26 -0.19 -15.69
N ARG A 91 5.20 0.13 -14.39
CA ARG A 91 5.37 -0.84 -13.31
C ARG A 91 4.10 -1.65 -13.03
N PHE A 92 2.95 -1.21 -13.55
CA PHE A 92 1.67 -1.91 -13.43
C PHE A 92 1.35 -2.83 -14.62
N ASN A 93 2.18 -2.79 -15.68
CA ASN A 93 2.01 -3.59 -16.90
C ASN A 93 2.62 -4.99 -16.79
#